data_AF-A0A0Q4NZQ3-F1
#
_entry.id   AF-A0A0Q4NZQ3-F1
#
_cell.length_a   1.000
_cell.length_b   1.000
_cell.length_c   1.000
_cell.angle_alpha   90.00
_cell.angle_beta   90.00
_cell.angle_gamma   90.00
#
_symmetry.space_group_name_H-M   'P 1'
#
loop_
_entity.id
_entity.type
_entity.pdbx_description
1 polymer ?
#
loop_
_entity_poly.entity_id
_entity_poly.type
_entity_poly.pdbx_seq_one_letter_code
_entity_poly.pdbx_strand_id
1 'polypeptide(L)'
;MSLELIDIALAERQDHPRLENRVTGKVRAVLTEMIDGREQRHELLIPAWVQREDGMDDGDVDLALMLKAAKIVARLKARLGDAA
;
A
#
# COMPACT_ATOMS: atom_id res chain seq x y z
N MET A 1 -2.79 4.13 20.86
CA MET A 1 -2.13 5.16 20.01
C MET A 1 -2.64 5.00 18.58
N SER A 2 -2.91 6.07 17.82
CA SER A 2 -3.49 5.98 16.47
C SER A 2 -2.48 6.31 15.38
N LEU A 3 -2.06 5.29 14.62
CA LEU A 3 -1.36 5.46 13.35
C LEU A 3 -2.33 6.03 12.31
N GLU A 4 -2.01 7.16 11.71
CA GLU A 4 -2.80 7.81 10.67
C GLU A 4 -2.10 7.67 9.31
N LEU A 5 -2.84 7.27 8.27
CA LEU A 5 -2.31 7.21 6.90
C LEU A 5 -2.48 8.59 6.28
N ILE A 6 -1.38 9.28 5.99
CA ILE A 6 -1.41 10.65 5.46
C ILE A 6 -1.11 10.73 3.97
N ASP A 7 -0.47 9.70 3.40
CA ASP A 7 -0.13 9.67 1.98
C ASP A 7 0.01 8.22 1.49
N ILE A 8 -0.41 7.97 0.25
CA ILE A 8 -0.27 6.69 -0.43
C ILE A 8 -0.11 6.93 -1.93
N ALA A 9 0.94 6.36 -2.52
CA ALA A 9 1.25 6.54 -3.92
C ALA A 9 1.96 5.31 -4.51
N LEU A 10 1.66 5.00 -5.77
CA LEU A 10 2.42 4.01 -6.52
C LEU A 10 3.85 4.53 -6.76
N ALA A 11 4.85 3.76 -6.35
CA ALA A 11 6.26 4.12 -6.51
C ALA A 11 6.88 3.44 -7.74
N GLU A 12 6.53 2.18 -7.99
CA GLU A 12 6.95 1.43 -9.17
C GLU A 12 5.86 0.45 -9.60
N ARG A 13 5.80 0.18 -10.90
CA ARG A 13 4.95 -0.86 -11.51
C ARG A 13 5.69 -1.50 -12.67
N GLN A 14 5.58 -2.81 -12.79
CA GLN A 14 6.09 -3.59 -13.90
C GLN A 14 5.30 -4.88 -14.08
N ASP A 15 5.23 -5.35 -15.32
CA ASP A 15 4.71 -6.68 -15.62
C ASP A 15 5.61 -7.75 -14.98
N HIS A 16 5.00 -8.83 -14.50
CA HIS A 16 5.73 -9.92 -13.90
C HIS A 16 6.47 -10.71 -14.99
N PRO A 17 7.76 -11.05 -14.79
CA PRO A 17 8.62 -11.58 -15.85
C PRO A 17 8.22 -12.97 -16.38
N ARG A 18 7.34 -13.68 -15.67
CA ARG A 18 6.97 -15.08 -15.95
C ARG A 18 5.49 -15.41 -15.85
N LEU A 19 4.68 -14.50 -15.29
CA LEU A 19 3.28 -14.79 -15.01
C LEU A 19 2.46 -13.89 -15.92
N GLU A 20 1.75 -14.51 -16.85
CA GLU A 20 0.95 -13.78 -17.83
C GLU A 20 -0.10 -12.92 -17.13
N ASN A 21 -0.24 -11.68 -17.62
CA ASN A 21 -1.18 -10.69 -17.11
C ASN A 21 -1.03 -10.38 -15.61
N ARG A 22 0.07 -10.79 -14.95
CA ARG A 22 0.38 -10.39 -13.57
C ARG A 22 1.17 -9.10 -13.62
N VAL A 23 0.67 -8.09 -12.91
CA VAL A 23 1.39 -6.84 -12.71
C VAL A 23 1.83 -6.77 -11.25
N THR A 24 3.08 -6.39 -11.03
CA THR A 24 3.67 -6.16 -9.70
C THR A 24 3.97 -4.69 -9.53
N GLY A 25 3.92 -4.21 -8.28
CA GLY A 25 4.33 -2.86 -7.97
C GLY A 25 4.73 -2.70 -6.51
N LYS A 26 5.31 -1.55 -6.20
CA LYS A 26 5.49 -1.11 -4.82
C LYS A 26 4.71 0.17 -4.60
N VAL A 27 3.97 0.20 -3.51
CA VAL A 27 3.18 1.36 -3.10
C VAL A 27 3.85 1.95 -1.87
N ARG A 28 4.22 3.22 -1.95
CA ARG A 28 4.70 3.99 -0.81
C ARG A 28 3.48 4.40 0.02
N ALA A 29 3.50 4.09 1.31
CA ALA A 29 2.51 4.56 2.28
C ALA A 29 3.22 5.31 3.39
N VAL A 30 2.72 6.48 3.75
CA VAL A 30 3.26 7.29 4.84
C VAL A 30 2.25 7.31 5.98
N LEU A 31 2.69 6.86 7.13
CA LEU A 31 1.94 6.95 8.37
C LEU A 31 2.55 7.97 9.30
N THR A 32 1.71 8.57 10.14
CA THR A 32 2.12 9.41 11.25
C THR A 32 1.51 8.90 12.55
N GLU A 33 2.21 9.07 13.66
CA GLU A 33 1.67 8.89 15.01
C GLU A 33 2.32 9.85 16.01
N MET A 34 1.64 10.08 17.13
CA MET A 34 2.17 10.87 18.24
C MET A 34 2.71 9.96 19.34
N ILE A 35 4.02 10.03 19.60
CA ILE A 35 4.71 9.30 20.68
C ILE A 35 5.44 10.32 21.55
N ASP A 36 5.15 10.32 22.86
CA ASP A 36 5.75 11.23 23.85
C ASP A 36 5.67 12.72 23.45
N GLY A 37 4.54 13.12 22.86
CA GLY A 37 4.31 14.50 22.40
C GLY A 37 5.09 14.89 21.14
N ARG A 38 5.73 13.93 20.46
CA ARG A 38 6.43 14.14 19.19
C ARG A 38 5.73 13.39 18.06
N GLU A 39 5.60 14.05 16.93
CA GLU A 39 5.15 13.41 15.70
C GLU A 39 6.26 12.49 15.17
N GLN A 40 5.93 11.23 14.93
CA GLN A 40 6.79 10.26 14.26
C GLN A 40 6.19 9.89 12.91
N ARG A 41 7.00 10.00 11.86
CA ARG A 41 6.62 9.67 10.49
C ARG A 41 7.25 8.35 10.08
N HIS A 42 6.44 7.44 9.55
CA HIS A 42 6.83 6.12 9.11
C HIS A 42 6.56 5.98 7.62
N GLU A 43 7.58 5.67 6.83
CA GLU A 43 7.43 5.36 5.42
C GLU A 43 7.53 3.85 5.20
N LEU A 44 6.52 3.29 4.53
CA LEU A 44 6.45 1.88 4.19
C LEU A 44 6.45 1.73 2.68
N LEU A 45 7.26 0.80 2.18
CA LEU A 45 7.27 0.40 0.77
C LEU A 45 6.59 -0.97 0.67
N ILE A 46 5.34 -0.99 0.21
CA ILE A 46 4.48 -2.17 0.26
C ILE A 46 4.46 -2.86 -1.10
N PRO A 47 5.02 -4.07 -1.24
CA PRO A 47 4.90 -4.83 -2.47
C PRO A 47 3.46 -5.32 -2.63
N ALA A 48 2.90 -5.11 -3.83
CA ALA A 48 1.57 -5.56 -4.20
C ALA A 48 1.59 -6.15 -5.62
N TRP A 49 0.56 -6.93 -5.93
CA TRP A 49 0.36 -7.45 -7.27
C TRP A 49 -1.12 -7.52 -7.62
N VAL A 50 -1.44 -7.40 -8.90
CA VAL A 50 -2.79 -7.56 -9.46
C VAL A 50 -2.76 -8.52 -10.65
N GLN A 51 -3.90 -9.15 -10.93
CA GLN A 51 -4.13 -9.81 -12.22
C GLN A 51 -4.78 -8.75 -13.10
N ARG A 52 -4.18 -8.44 -14.25
CA ARG A 52 -4.80 -7.61 -15.27
C ARG A 52 -5.87 -8.47 -15.94
N GLU A 53 -7.09 -7.97 -15.95
CA GLU A 53 -8.25 -8.58 -16.61
C GLU A 53 -8.55 -7.83 -17.91
N ASP A 54 -9.31 -8.46 -18.80
CA ASP A 54 -9.72 -7.84 -20.06
C ASP A 54 -10.52 -6.56 -19.80
N GLY A 55 -10.12 -5.48 -20.45
CA GLY A 55 -10.75 -4.17 -20.28
C GLY A 55 -10.20 -3.31 -19.14
N MET A 56 -9.28 -3.83 -18.31
CA MET A 56 -8.55 -2.98 -17.35
C MET A 56 -7.53 -2.10 -18.08
N ASP A 57 -7.67 -0.79 -17.91
CA ASP A 57 -6.64 0.14 -18.34
C ASP A 57 -5.51 0.23 -17.31
N ASP A 58 -4.50 1.05 -17.61
CA ASP A 58 -3.37 1.23 -16.71
C ASP A 58 -3.74 1.96 -15.40
N GLY A 59 -4.74 2.84 -15.44
CA GLY A 59 -5.24 3.52 -14.25
C GLY A 59 -5.97 2.55 -13.31
N ASP A 60 -6.74 1.61 -13.86
CA ASP A 60 -7.37 0.54 -13.10
C ASP A 60 -6.34 -0.35 -12.40
N VAL A 61 -5.25 -0.67 -13.09
CA VAL A 61 -4.13 -1.44 -12.53
C VAL A 61 -3.45 -0.68 -11.39
N ASP A 62 -3.15 0.61 -11.58
CA ASP A 62 -2.53 1.46 -10.56
C ASP A 62 -3.43 1.58 -9.32
N LEU A 63 -4.72 1.83 -9.52
CA LEU A 63 -5.71 1.90 -8.45
C LEU A 63 -5.81 0.57 -7.70
N ALA A 64 -5.86 -0.56 -8.41
CA ALA A 64 -5.94 -1.88 -7.81
C ALA A 64 -4.70 -2.21 -6.95
N LEU A 65 -3.50 -1.80 -7.37
CA LEU A 65 -2.27 -1.93 -6.57
C LEU A 65 -2.35 -1.08 -5.29
N MET A 66 -2.78 0.17 -5.39
CA MET A 66 -2.95 1.06 -4.24
C MET A 66 -4.00 0.55 -3.26
N LEU A 67 -5.16 0.05 -3.74
CA LEU A 67 -6.20 -0.53 -2.89
C LEU A 67 -5.70 -1.77 -2.13
N LYS A 68 -4.87 -2.60 -2.76
CA LYS A 68 -4.23 -3.74 -2.08
C LYS A 68 -3.27 -3.29 -0.99
N ALA A 69 -2.46 -2.27 -1.25
CA ALA A 69 -1.57 -1.70 -0.24
C ALA A 69 -2.34 -1.05 0.92
N ALA A 70 -3.41 -0.29 0.63
CA ALA A 70 -4.27 0.29 1.65
C ALA A 70 -4.91 -0.78 2.56
N LYS A 71 -5.34 -1.93 2.00
CA LYS A 71 -5.81 -3.08 2.79
C LYS A 71 -4.73 -3.70 3.67
N ILE A 72 -3.45 -3.69 3.24
CA ILE A 72 -2.32 -4.12 4.07
C ILE A 72 -2.12 -3.14 5.23
N VAL A 73 -2.10 -1.84 4.96
CA VAL A 73 -2.00 -0.79 5.98
C VAL A 73 -3.13 -0.87 7.00
N ALA A 74 -4.38 -1.05 6.55
CA ALA A 74 -5.52 -1.18 7.44
C ALA A 74 -5.36 -2.37 8.42
N ARG A 75 -4.90 -3.53 7.92
CA ARG A 75 -4.63 -4.70 8.76
C ARG A 75 -3.45 -4.49 9.71
N LEU A 76 -2.41 -3.78 9.28
CA LEU A 76 -1.28 -3.42 10.13
C LEU A 76 -1.76 -2.53 11.29
N LYS A 77 -2.51 -1.47 10.99
CA LYS A 77 -3.10 -0.56 11.99
C LYS A 77 -4.00 -1.30 12.99
N ALA A 78 -4.86 -2.19 12.50
CA ALA A 78 -5.73 -2.99 13.37
C ALA A 78 -4.92 -3.86 14.35
N ARG A 79 -3.92 -4.60 13.85
CA ARG A 79 -3.05 -5.44 14.69
C ARG A 79 -2.25 -4.67 15.73
N LEU A 80 -1.79 -3.47 15.39
CA LEU A 80 -1.05 -2.62 16.33
C LEU A 80 -1.99 -1.91 17.32
N GLY A 81 -3.21 -1.59 16.90
CA GLY A 81 -4.25 -1.06 17.77
C GLY A 81 -4.76 -2.08 18.78
N ASP A 82 -4.84 -3.37 18.40
CA ASP A 82 -5.20 -4.47 19.29
C ASP A 82 -4.07 -4.82 20.28
N ALA A 83 -2.83 -4.42 19.99
CA ALA A 83 -1.65 -4.68 20.82
C ALA A 83 -1.34 -3.54 21.82
N ALA A 84 -2.12 -2.46 21.83
CA ALA A 84 -1.91 -1.24 22.60
C ALA A 84 -2.90 -1.09 23.78
#